data_AF-A0A971JVD1-F1
#
_entry.id   AF-A0A971JVD1-F1
#
_cell.length_a   1.000
_cell.length_b   1.000
_cell.length_c   1.000
_cell.angle_alpha   90.00
_cell.angle_beta   90.00
_cell.angle_gamma   90.00
#
_symmetry.space_group_name_H-M   'P 1'
#
loop_
_entity.id
_entity.type
_entity.pdbx_description
1 polymer ?
#
loop_
_entity_poly.entity_id
_entity_poly.type
_entity_poly.pdbx_seq_one_letter_code
_entity_poly.pdbx_strand_id
1 'polypeptide(L)'
;MTGTGSDFWGDLAGRLQVERDLLERLRFRYVALDLMVEAGEARFLGWALRDLDRARLKVREVDLARAADVARLNLKGARGVPSLREVAAVAPRPWSTILRDHHDDLSAVVTEIEVTAHRIAQHGRDGLAELARTGTVGPRRPEPVLAAADAALVTGGGAAVMAPEVARLRAPGTADAIEPVAIECLLHDVIAAAGRLRIPALLAFLR
;
A
#
# COMPACT_ATOMS: atom_id res chain seq x y z
N MET A 1 -34.11 -21.88 17.34
CA MET A 1 -33.45 -20.84 16.51
C MET A 1 -32.07 -20.54 17.06
N THR A 2 -31.13 -21.48 16.92
CA THR A 2 -29.78 -21.44 17.54
C THR A 2 -28.64 -21.15 16.54
N GLY A 3 -28.97 -20.83 15.28
CA GLY A 3 -27.97 -20.58 14.21
C GLY A 3 -27.31 -19.19 14.24
N THR A 4 -27.96 -18.18 14.83
CA THR A 4 -27.56 -16.77 14.70
C THR A 4 -26.17 -16.41 15.25
N GLY A 5 -25.69 -17.13 16.26
CA GLY A 5 -24.39 -16.83 16.87
C GLY A 5 -23.21 -17.31 16.04
N SER A 6 -23.27 -18.53 15.51
CA SER A 6 -22.17 -19.08 14.69
C SER A 6 -22.11 -18.41 13.33
N ASP A 7 -23.27 -18.10 12.74
CA ASP A 7 -23.36 -17.44 11.43
C ASP A 7 -22.72 -16.04 11.48
N PHE A 8 -22.96 -15.27 12.56
CA PHE A 8 -22.34 -13.96 12.75
C PHE A 8 -20.81 -14.00 12.72
N TRP A 9 -20.19 -14.94 13.44
CA TRP A 9 -18.73 -15.03 13.51
C TRP A 9 -18.12 -15.44 12.17
N GLY A 10 -18.79 -16.35 11.46
CA GLY A 10 -18.41 -16.73 10.10
C GLY A 10 -18.50 -15.56 9.12
N ASP A 11 -19.60 -14.81 9.17
CA ASP A 11 -19.80 -13.62 8.34
C ASP A 11 -18.76 -12.53 8.62
N LEU A 12 -18.44 -12.28 9.90
CA LEU A 12 -17.40 -11.33 10.28
C LEU A 12 -16.02 -11.78 9.79
N ALA A 13 -15.63 -13.03 10.00
CA ALA A 13 -14.35 -13.56 9.52
C ALA A 13 -14.25 -13.46 7.99
N GLY A 14 -15.32 -13.83 7.27
CA GLY A 14 -15.39 -13.67 5.81
C GLY A 14 -15.25 -12.21 5.37
N ARG A 15 -15.84 -11.27 6.10
CA ARG A 15 -15.68 -9.83 5.82
C ARG A 15 -14.24 -9.35 6.06
N LEU A 16 -13.60 -9.80 7.13
CA LEU A 16 -12.19 -9.46 7.42
C LEU A 16 -11.24 -10.00 6.35
N GLN A 17 -11.52 -11.20 5.83
CA GLN A 17 -10.77 -11.74 4.68
C GLN A 17 -10.92 -10.85 3.44
N VAL A 18 -12.15 -10.45 3.10
CA VAL A 18 -12.40 -9.55 1.96
C VAL A 18 -11.70 -8.20 2.16
N GLU A 19 -11.71 -7.66 3.38
CA GLU A 19 -11.01 -6.42 3.71
C GLU A 19 -9.49 -6.56 3.54
N ARG A 20 -8.90 -7.67 4.01
CA ARG A 20 -7.48 -8.00 3.81
C ARG A 20 -7.13 -8.06 2.31
N ASP A 21 -7.93 -8.76 1.51
CA ASP A 21 -7.69 -8.88 0.07
C ASP A 21 -7.80 -7.52 -0.66
N LEU A 22 -8.65 -6.61 -0.19
CA LEU A 22 -8.75 -5.26 -0.74
C LEU A 22 -7.55 -4.39 -0.31
N LEU A 23 -7.08 -4.55 0.93
CA LEU A 23 -5.88 -3.89 1.43
C LEU A 23 -4.62 -4.37 0.69
N GLU A 24 -4.48 -5.67 0.41
CA GLU A 24 -3.37 -6.18 -0.41
C GLU A 24 -3.40 -5.59 -1.83
N ARG A 25 -4.58 -5.50 -2.44
CA ARG A 25 -4.77 -4.82 -3.73
C ARG A 25 -4.45 -3.33 -3.65
N LEU A 26 -4.78 -2.67 -2.54
CA LEU A 26 -4.41 -1.27 -2.30
C LEU A 26 -2.89 -1.12 -2.16
N ARG A 27 -2.23 -1.99 -1.39
CA ARG A 27 -0.77 -2.04 -1.23
C ARG A 27 -0.07 -2.19 -2.58
N PHE A 28 -0.55 -3.09 -3.43
CA PHE A 28 -0.03 -3.23 -4.80
C PHE A 28 -0.04 -1.89 -5.57
N ARG A 29 -1.09 -1.07 -5.41
CA ARG A 29 -1.17 0.24 -6.09
C ARG A 29 -0.21 1.26 -5.52
N TYR A 30 0.02 1.24 -4.21
CA TYR A 30 1.08 2.05 -3.60
C TYR A 30 2.46 1.63 -4.13
N VAL A 31 2.76 0.33 -4.18
CA VAL A 31 4.03 -0.17 -4.74
C VAL A 31 4.17 0.22 -6.22
N ALA A 32 3.12 0.07 -7.02
CA ALA A 32 3.14 0.45 -8.43
C ALA A 32 3.36 1.97 -8.61
N LEU A 33 2.68 2.79 -7.81
CA LEU A 33 2.86 4.24 -7.84
C LEU A 33 4.30 4.62 -7.46
N ASP A 34 4.84 4.01 -6.41
CA ASP A 34 6.20 4.25 -5.96
C ASP A 34 7.25 3.92 -7.04
N LEU A 35 7.13 2.76 -7.68
CA LEU A 35 8.01 2.37 -8.79
C LEU A 35 7.93 3.37 -9.97
N MET A 36 6.76 3.93 -10.26
CA MET A 36 6.62 4.96 -11.29
C MET A 36 7.28 6.27 -10.90
N VAL A 37 7.18 6.67 -9.62
CA VAL A 37 7.85 7.87 -9.11
C VAL A 37 9.36 7.70 -9.11
N GLU A 38 9.87 6.55 -8.65
CA GLU A 38 11.30 6.22 -8.68
C GLU A 38 11.84 6.19 -10.12
N ALA A 39 11.10 5.58 -11.05
CA ALA A 39 11.50 5.50 -12.46
C ALA A 39 11.38 6.84 -13.22
N GLY A 40 10.78 7.89 -12.62
CA GLY A 40 10.51 9.16 -13.31
C GLY A 40 9.42 9.03 -14.40
N GLU A 41 8.55 8.03 -14.30
CA GLU A 41 7.57 7.68 -15.34
C GLU A 41 6.27 8.50 -15.23
N ALA A 42 6.40 9.83 -15.38
CA ALA A 42 5.33 10.81 -15.16
C ALA A 42 4.06 10.54 -16.00
N ARG A 43 4.20 9.96 -17.20
CA ARG A 43 3.08 9.66 -18.11
C ARG A 43 2.04 8.69 -17.52
N PHE A 44 2.45 7.86 -16.56
CA PHE A 44 1.56 6.88 -15.92
C PHE A 44 1.06 7.32 -14.55
N LEU A 45 1.66 8.35 -13.93
CA LEU A 45 1.32 8.79 -12.57
C LEU A 45 -0.16 9.16 -12.43
N GLY A 46 -0.71 9.91 -13.38
CA GLY A 46 -2.14 10.27 -13.34
C GLY A 46 -3.08 9.05 -13.37
N TRP A 47 -2.69 7.97 -14.06
CA TRP A 47 -3.49 6.74 -14.10
C TRP A 47 -3.36 5.97 -12.79
N ALA A 48 -2.15 5.88 -12.25
CA ALA A 48 -1.87 5.21 -10.98
C ALA A 48 -2.57 5.90 -9.80
N LEU A 49 -2.57 7.24 -9.76
CA LEU A 49 -3.28 8.02 -8.74
C LEU A 49 -4.79 7.74 -8.76
N ARG A 50 -5.42 7.75 -9.94
CA ARG A 50 -6.84 7.40 -10.06
C ARG A 50 -7.13 5.96 -9.65
N ASP A 51 -6.24 5.02 -9.99
CA ASP A 51 -6.44 3.63 -9.60
C ASP A 51 -6.27 3.41 -8.08
N LEU A 52 -5.32 4.13 -7.47
CA LEU A 52 -5.12 4.19 -6.03
C LEU A 52 -6.39 4.71 -5.32
N ASP A 53 -6.95 5.81 -5.80
CA ASP A 53 -8.17 6.39 -5.20
C ASP A 53 -9.38 5.47 -5.36
N ARG A 54 -9.56 4.81 -6.51
CA ARG A 54 -10.59 3.78 -6.68
C ARG A 54 -10.44 2.63 -5.71
N ALA A 55 -9.22 2.17 -5.45
CA ALA A 55 -8.99 1.12 -4.46
C ALA A 55 -9.28 1.57 -3.03
N ARG A 56 -8.91 2.80 -2.66
CA ARG A 56 -9.23 3.37 -1.35
C ARG A 56 -10.73 3.44 -1.10
N LEU A 57 -11.50 3.83 -2.11
CA LEU A 57 -12.97 3.89 -2.01
C LEU A 57 -13.54 2.49 -1.69
N LYS A 58 -13.08 1.45 -2.38
CA LYS A 58 -13.51 0.06 -2.12
C LYS A 58 -13.17 -0.41 -0.72
N VAL A 59 -11.95 -0.12 -0.23
CA VAL A 59 -11.58 -0.47 1.15
C VAL A 59 -12.50 0.26 2.14
N ARG A 60 -12.76 1.55 1.91
CA ARG A 60 -13.65 2.34 2.78
C ARG A 60 -15.09 1.82 2.80
N GLU A 61 -15.62 1.33 1.68
CA GLU A 61 -16.96 0.74 1.62
C GLU A 61 -17.06 -0.52 2.51
N VAL A 62 -16.07 -1.40 2.44
CA VAL A 62 -16.04 -2.63 3.27
C VAL A 62 -15.81 -2.31 4.74
N ASP A 63 -14.91 -1.36 5.04
CA ASP A 63 -14.64 -0.86 6.39
C ASP A 63 -15.91 -0.32 7.07
N LEU A 64 -16.71 0.47 6.34
CA LEU A 64 -17.98 1.00 6.85
C LEU A 64 -19.00 -0.12 7.12
N ALA A 65 -19.10 -1.10 6.24
CA ALA A 65 -19.99 -2.24 6.44
C ALA A 65 -19.56 -3.07 7.66
N ARG A 66 -18.25 -3.31 7.84
CA ARG A 66 -17.70 -3.97 9.03
C ARG A 66 -17.99 -3.18 10.30
N ALA A 67 -17.76 -1.86 10.28
CA ALA A 67 -18.01 -1.02 11.44
C ALA A 67 -19.49 -1.07 11.87
N ALA A 68 -20.41 -1.13 10.91
CA ALA A 68 -21.84 -1.29 11.18
C ALA A 68 -22.18 -2.65 11.81
N ASP A 69 -21.55 -3.74 11.34
CA ASP A 69 -21.75 -5.08 11.91
C ASP A 69 -21.20 -5.18 13.34
N VAL A 70 -19.97 -4.68 13.55
CA VAL A 70 -19.31 -4.69 14.86
C VAL A 70 -20.02 -3.78 15.87
N ALA A 71 -20.58 -2.65 15.43
CA ALA A 71 -21.35 -1.76 16.32
C ALA A 71 -22.61 -2.42 16.90
N ARG A 72 -23.11 -3.51 16.31
CA ARG A 72 -24.24 -4.29 16.86
C ARG A 72 -23.82 -5.18 18.02
N LEU A 73 -22.51 -5.42 18.20
CA LEU A 73 -21.98 -6.15 19.34
C LEU A 73 -22.05 -5.27 20.58
N ASN A 74 -23.06 -5.49 21.42
CA ASN A 74 -23.18 -4.85 22.73
C ASN A 74 -22.20 -5.46 23.74
N LEU A 75 -20.90 -5.26 23.52
CA LEU A 75 -19.86 -5.75 24.44
C LEU A 75 -19.88 -4.92 25.72
N LYS A 76 -20.14 -5.57 26.85
CA LYS A 76 -20.19 -4.92 28.16
C LYS A 76 -18.83 -4.26 28.44
N GLY A 77 -18.85 -2.95 28.65
CA GLY A 77 -17.66 -2.16 29.03
C GLY A 77 -16.93 -1.48 27.86
N ALA A 78 -17.31 -1.75 26.60
CA ALA A 78 -16.73 -1.05 25.46
C ALA A 78 -17.16 0.44 25.46
N ARG A 79 -16.19 1.34 25.35
CA ARG A 79 -16.43 2.78 25.15
C ARG A 79 -16.43 3.08 23.64
N GLY A 80 -17.52 2.75 22.96
CA GLY A 80 -17.67 2.94 21.51
C GLY A 80 -17.64 1.63 20.72
N VAL A 81 -17.24 1.69 19.46
CA VAL A 81 -17.10 0.50 18.61
C VAL A 81 -15.92 -0.35 19.13
N PRO A 82 -16.13 -1.62 19.49
CA PRO A 82 -15.07 -2.43 20.06
C PRO A 82 -13.95 -2.72 19.06
N SER A 83 -12.73 -2.85 19.54
CA SER A 83 -11.58 -3.24 18.70
C SER A 83 -11.63 -4.74 18.36
N LEU A 84 -10.91 -5.15 17.31
CA LEU A 84 -10.87 -6.55 16.88
C LEU A 84 -10.32 -7.46 17.98
N ARG A 85 -9.41 -6.95 18.82
CA ARG A 85 -8.90 -7.68 20.00
C ARG A 85 -10.00 -7.89 21.04
N GLU A 86 -10.79 -6.87 21.32
CA GLU A 86 -11.93 -6.96 22.25
C GLU A 86 -13.00 -7.93 21.72
N VAL A 87 -13.27 -7.88 20.41
CA VAL A 87 -14.19 -8.79 19.73
C VAL A 87 -13.68 -10.24 19.78
N ALA A 88 -12.39 -10.48 19.50
CA ALA A 88 -11.80 -11.81 19.55
C ALA A 88 -11.78 -12.40 20.98
N ALA A 89 -11.65 -11.56 22.01
CA ALA A 89 -11.62 -11.99 23.40
C ALA A 89 -12.96 -12.59 23.88
N VAL A 90 -14.08 -12.13 23.33
CA VAL A 90 -15.42 -12.63 23.67
C VAL A 90 -15.92 -13.71 22.70
N ALA A 91 -15.24 -13.90 21.57
CA ALA A 91 -15.64 -14.86 20.56
C ALA A 91 -15.47 -16.30 21.07
N PRO A 92 -16.43 -17.21 20.80
CA PRO A 92 -16.28 -18.62 21.12
C PRO A 92 -15.20 -19.25 20.24
N ARG A 93 -14.69 -20.43 20.63
CA ARG A 93 -13.84 -21.23 19.74
C ARG A 93 -14.68 -21.76 18.56
N PRO A 94 -14.13 -21.86 17.34
CA PRO A 94 -12.73 -21.58 16.96
C PRO A 94 -12.45 -20.09 16.66
N TRP A 95 -13.49 -19.27 16.58
CA TRP A 95 -13.45 -17.90 16.07
C TRP A 95 -12.49 -16.97 16.82
N SER A 96 -12.32 -17.12 18.13
CA SER A 96 -11.33 -16.32 18.87
C SER A 96 -9.88 -16.47 18.38
N THR A 97 -9.53 -17.60 17.77
CA THR A 97 -8.19 -17.78 17.16
C THR A 97 -8.16 -17.15 15.77
N ILE A 98 -9.15 -17.49 14.94
CA ILE A 98 -9.29 -16.94 13.57
C ILE A 98 -9.29 -15.41 13.56
N LEU A 99 -10.02 -14.77 14.48
CA LEU A 99 -10.09 -13.31 14.57
C LEU A 99 -8.77 -12.68 15.05
N ARG A 100 -7.96 -13.40 15.85
CA ARG A 100 -6.61 -12.95 16.22
C ARG A 100 -5.65 -13.06 15.04
N ASP A 101 -5.73 -14.15 14.28
CA ASP A 101 -4.93 -14.31 13.07
C ASP A 101 -5.25 -13.19 12.05
N HIS A 102 -6.54 -12.86 11.88
CA HIS A 102 -6.94 -11.71 11.07
C HIS A 102 -6.44 -10.37 11.61
N HIS A 103 -6.38 -10.20 12.94
CA HIS A 103 -5.83 -8.98 13.56
C HIS A 103 -4.36 -8.80 13.16
N ASP A 104 -3.55 -9.85 13.32
CA ASP A 104 -2.13 -9.82 13.00
C ASP A 104 -1.90 -9.54 11.50
N ASP A 105 -2.62 -10.24 10.62
CA ASP A 105 -2.54 -10.08 9.17
C ASP A 105 -2.94 -8.67 8.70
N LEU A 106 -4.07 -8.15 9.19
CA LEU A 106 -4.56 -6.83 8.81
C LEU A 106 -3.62 -5.73 9.33
N SER A 107 -3.13 -5.87 10.57
CA SER A 107 -2.15 -4.94 11.14
C SER A 107 -0.87 -4.91 10.30
N ALA A 108 -0.35 -6.07 9.89
CA ALA A 108 0.84 -6.15 9.05
C ALA A 108 0.65 -5.41 7.71
N VAL A 109 -0.42 -5.71 6.98
CA VAL A 109 -0.68 -5.08 5.67
C VAL A 109 -0.88 -3.57 5.81
N VAL A 110 -1.59 -3.11 6.84
CA VAL A 110 -1.78 -1.67 7.09
C VAL A 110 -0.45 -0.98 7.38
N THR A 111 0.42 -1.57 8.21
CA THR A 111 1.76 -1.03 8.48
C THR A 111 2.59 -0.94 7.20
N GLU A 112 2.57 -1.97 6.34
CA GLU A 112 3.30 -1.93 5.07
C GLU A 112 2.79 -0.85 4.12
N ILE A 113 1.47 -0.62 4.08
CA ILE A 113 0.87 0.48 3.32
C ILE A 113 1.36 1.82 3.86
N GLU A 114 1.39 2.03 5.18
CA GLU A 114 1.85 3.28 5.79
C GLU A 114 3.32 3.56 5.50
N VAL A 115 4.18 2.53 5.61
CA VAL A 115 5.61 2.62 5.26
C VAL A 115 5.78 3.00 3.79
N THR A 116 5.06 2.33 2.89
CA THR A 116 5.14 2.59 1.46
C THR A 116 4.62 3.99 1.12
N ALA A 117 3.51 4.41 1.74
CA ALA A 117 2.98 5.76 1.59
C ALA A 117 3.99 6.81 2.05
N HIS A 118 4.63 6.63 3.20
CA HIS A 118 5.66 7.55 3.67
C HIS A 118 6.82 7.67 2.67
N ARG A 119 7.29 6.54 2.13
CA ARG A 119 8.35 6.50 1.12
C ARG A 119 7.96 7.25 -0.16
N ILE A 120 6.75 7.05 -0.67
CA ILE A 120 6.23 7.80 -1.84
C ILE A 120 6.20 9.31 -1.56
N ALA A 121 5.78 9.74 -0.36
CA ALA A 121 5.78 11.16 -0.02
C ALA A 121 7.19 11.76 0.01
N GLN A 122 8.20 10.99 0.46
CA GLN A 122 9.60 11.43 0.38
C GLN A 122 10.01 11.55 -1.09
N HIS A 123 9.72 10.51 -1.89
CA HIS A 123 10.05 10.51 -3.30
C HIS A 123 9.40 11.67 -4.07
N GLY A 124 8.12 11.95 -3.87
CA GLY A 124 7.48 13.10 -4.47
C GLY A 124 8.18 14.43 -4.13
N ARG A 125 8.59 14.61 -2.87
CA ARG A 125 9.31 15.82 -2.41
C ARG A 125 10.70 15.94 -3.03
N ASP A 126 11.45 14.85 -3.12
CA ASP A 126 12.76 14.86 -3.77
C ASP A 126 12.63 15.21 -5.26
N GLY A 127 11.59 14.68 -5.93
CA GLY A 127 11.30 14.98 -7.33
C GLY A 127 10.98 16.46 -7.56
N LEU A 128 10.19 17.07 -6.67
CA LEU A 128 9.94 18.52 -6.70
C LEU A 128 11.23 19.33 -6.50
N ALA A 129 12.08 18.92 -5.54
CA ALA A 129 13.35 19.58 -5.28
C ALA A 129 14.35 19.46 -6.45
N GLU A 130 14.31 18.37 -7.21
CA GLU A 130 15.08 18.20 -8.44
C GLU A 130 14.54 19.04 -9.60
N LEU A 131 13.22 19.03 -9.80
CA LEU A 131 12.55 19.83 -10.82
C LEU A 131 12.85 21.33 -10.62
N ALA A 132 12.75 21.82 -9.38
CA ALA A 132 13.05 23.21 -9.05
C ALA A 132 14.53 23.59 -9.32
N ARG A 133 15.46 22.64 -9.21
CA ARG A 133 16.91 22.89 -9.45
C ARG A 133 17.29 22.81 -10.91
N THR A 134 16.69 21.89 -11.67
CA THR A 134 17.18 21.50 -13.01
C THR A 134 16.21 21.77 -14.14
N GLY A 135 14.93 22.04 -13.83
CA GLY A 135 13.85 22.12 -14.81
C GLY A 135 13.40 20.76 -15.36
N THR A 136 13.95 19.66 -14.86
CA THR A 136 13.63 18.28 -15.29
C THR A 136 13.51 17.32 -14.11
N VAL A 137 12.81 16.19 -14.29
CA VAL A 137 12.82 15.07 -13.35
C VAL A 137 13.52 13.89 -14.03
N GLY A 138 14.67 13.46 -13.50
CA GLY A 138 15.38 12.29 -14.00
C GLY A 138 14.86 10.98 -13.39
N PRO A 139 15.11 9.82 -14.04
CA PRO A 139 14.96 8.54 -13.38
C PRO A 139 15.88 8.50 -12.17
N ARG A 140 15.33 8.19 -11.00
CA ARG A 140 16.15 7.95 -9.83
C ARG A 140 16.85 6.62 -10.06
N ARG A 141 18.19 6.62 -10.03
CA ARG A 141 18.90 5.33 -9.90
C ARG A 141 18.35 4.68 -8.63
N PRO A 142 17.80 3.46 -8.69
CA PRO A 142 17.61 2.73 -7.46
C PRO A 142 18.97 2.72 -6.76
N GLU A 143 19.01 3.13 -5.49
CA GLU A 143 20.14 2.80 -4.61
C GLU A 143 20.46 1.34 -4.91
N PRO A 144 21.70 1.00 -5.29
CA PRO A 144 22.00 -0.39 -5.52
C PRO A 144 21.69 -1.09 -4.21
N VAL A 145 20.66 -1.93 -4.21
CA VAL A 145 20.50 -3.03 -3.26
C VAL A 145 21.59 -4.04 -3.64
N LEU A 146 22.84 -3.60 -3.56
CA LEU A 146 23.98 -4.48 -3.50
C LEU A 146 23.81 -5.14 -2.14
N ALA A 147 23.30 -6.36 -2.24
CA ALA A 147 23.51 -7.43 -1.29
C ALA A 147 24.69 -7.13 -0.37
N ALA A 148 24.47 -7.27 0.94
CA ALA A 148 25.53 -7.67 1.83
C ALA A 148 26.06 -9.02 1.32
N ALA A 149 26.94 -8.97 0.32
CA ALA A 149 27.77 -10.07 -0.07
C ALA A 149 28.90 -10.07 0.96
N ASP A 150 28.98 -11.14 1.73
CA ASP A 150 30.18 -11.52 2.44
C ASP A 150 31.36 -11.41 1.47
N ALA A 151 32.23 -10.44 1.74
CA ALA A 151 33.46 -10.25 1.02
C ALA A 151 34.43 -11.39 1.38
N ALA A 152 34.32 -12.50 0.67
CA ALA A 152 35.32 -13.56 0.67
C ALA A 152 35.58 -14.05 -0.76
N LEU A 153 36.68 -13.52 -1.33
CA LEU A 153 37.58 -14.17 -2.28
C LEU A 153 37.02 -14.65 -3.63
N VAL A 154 37.22 -13.84 -4.67
CA VAL A 154 37.80 -14.34 -5.93
C VAL A 154 38.80 -13.32 -6.46
N THR A 155 40.08 -13.63 -6.33
CA THR A 155 41.16 -13.00 -7.09
C THR A 155 41.35 -13.79 -8.37
N GLY A 156 41.23 -13.15 -9.53
CA GLY A 156 41.85 -13.66 -10.76
C GLY A 156 41.06 -13.47 -12.04
N GLY A 157 41.69 -12.77 -12.99
CA GLY A 157 41.52 -13.05 -14.43
C GLY A 157 40.54 -12.15 -15.15
N GLY A 158 41.08 -11.20 -15.92
CA GLY A 158 40.30 -10.35 -16.81
C GLY A 158 39.56 -11.14 -17.88
N ALA A 159 38.27 -10.86 -18.01
CA ALA A 159 37.51 -11.03 -19.23
C ALA A 159 36.54 -9.86 -19.30
N ALA A 160 36.68 -9.04 -20.35
CA ALA A 160 35.71 -8.02 -20.69
C ALA A 160 34.36 -8.72 -20.93
N VAL A 161 33.49 -8.68 -19.93
CA VAL A 161 32.10 -9.09 -20.08
C VAL A 161 31.43 -8.02 -20.92
N MET A 162 31.34 -8.27 -22.22
CA MET A 162 30.38 -7.60 -23.09
C MET A 162 29.01 -7.81 -22.45
N ALA A 163 28.47 -6.74 -21.86
CA ALA A 163 27.09 -6.71 -21.43
C ALA A 163 26.23 -7.08 -22.65
N PRO A 164 25.29 -8.02 -22.54
CA PRO A 164 24.38 -8.27 -23.63
C PRO A 164 23.63 -6.97 -23.90
N GLU A 165 23.72 -6.49 -25.13
CA GLU A 165 22.84 -5.46 -25.65
C GLU A 165 21.43 -6.06 -25.67
N VAL A 166 20.77 -6.03 -24.50
CA VAL A 166 19.32 -6.18 -24.42
C VAL A 166 18.78 -5.04 -25.25
N ALA A 167 18.46 -5.38 -26.51
CA ALA A 167 17.72 -4.55 -27.43
C ALA A 167 16.57 -3.95 -26.63
N ARG A 168 16.72 -2.68 -26.25
CA ARG A 168 15.70 -1.96 -25.51
C ARG A 168 14.49 -2.01 -26.41
N LEU A 169 13.50 -2.80 -26.02
CA LEU A 169 12.22 -2.88 -26.71
C LEU A 169 11.79 -1.42 -26.89
N ARG A 170 11.83 -0.93 -28.14
CA ARG A 170 11.57 0.47 -28.45
C ARG A 170 10.18 0.76 -27.92
N ALA A 171 10.08 1.58 -26.89
CA ALA A 171 8.82 1.89 -26.25
C ALA A 171 7.82 2.36 -27.32
N PRO A 172 6.65 1.72 -27.46
CA PRO A 172 5.61 2.23 -28.34
C PRO A 172 5.10 3.54 -27.75
N GLY A 173 5.25 4.62 -28.52
CA GLY A 173 4.77 5.95 -28.18
C GLY A 173 5.76 6.74 -27.33
N THR A 174 6.55 7.59 -27.96
CA THR A 174 7.00 8.83 -27.31
C THR A 174 5.74 9.63 -27.00
N ALA A 175 5.20 9.44 -25.80
CA ALA A 175 4.22 10.36 -25.24
C ALA A 175 4.81 11.77 -25.36
N ASP A 176 4.00 12.74 -25.79
CA ASP A 176 4.40 14.14 -25.84
C ASP A 176 5.16 14.51 -24.57
N ALA A 177 6.22 15.31 -24.71
CA ALA A 177 6.98 15.79 -23.57
C ALA A 177 6.00 16.46 -22.60
N ILE A 178 5.80 15.84 -21.43
CA ILE A 178 4.90 16.38 -20.42
C ILE A 178 5.48 17.70 -19.96
N GLU A 179 4.68 18.76 -20.01
CA GLU A 179 5.12 20.09 -19.60
C GLU A 179 5.57 20.08 -18.12
N PRO A 180 6.65 20.81 -17.76
CA PRO A 180 7.17 20.84 -16.39
C PRO A 180 6.11 21.15 -15.31
N VAL A 181 5.17 22.06 -15.61
CA VAL A 181 4.06 22.41 -14.71
C VAL A 181 3.13 21.23 -14.45
N ALA A 182 2.88 20.39 -15.46
CA ALA A 182 2.06 19.18 -15.29
C ALA A 182 2.78 18.14 -14.42
N ILE A 183 4.10 18.03 -14.52
CA ILE A 183 4.91 17.15 -13.65
C ILE A 183 4.87 17.64 -12.20
N GLU A 184 5.02 18.94 -11.97
CA GLU A 184 4.92 19.55 -10.64
C GLU A 184 3.57 19.26 -9.98
N CYS A 185 2.46 19.48 -10.69
CA CYS A 185 1.12 19.15 -10.20
C CYS A 185 0.98 17.67 -9.86
N LEU A 186 1.47 16.77 -10.72
CA LEU A 186 1.43 15.32 -10.47
C LEU A 186 2.22 14.93 -9.22
N LEU A 187 3.40 15.53 -9.00
CA LEU A 187 4.20 15.26 -7.80
C LEU A 187 3.53 15.78 -6.53
N HIS A 188 2.86 16.94 -6.60
CA HIS A 188 2.02 17.41 -5.50
C HIS A 188 0.86 16.44 -5.20
N ASP A 189 0.18 15.94 -6.23
CA ASP A 189 -0.88 14.93 -6.07
C ASP A 189 -0.34 13.63 -5.47
N VAL A 190 0.86 13.20 -5.86
CA VAL A 190 1.56 12.05 -5.27
C VAL A 190 1.81 12.24 -3.78
N ILE A 191 2.34 13.41 -3.38
CA ILE A 191 2.59 13.73 -1.97
C ILE A 191 1.26 13.77 -1.20
N ALA A 192 0.23 14.39 -1.77
CA ALA A 192 -1.09 14.48 -1.17
C ALA A 192 -1.73 13.09 -1.01
N ALA A 193 -1.63 12.24 -2.04
CA ALA A 193 -2.10 10.86 -2.00
C ALA A 193 -1.34 10.06 -0.95
N ALA A 194 -0.03 10.23 -0.81
CA ALA A 194 0.75 9.59 0.23
C ALA A 194 0.41 10.07 1.66
N GLY A 195 -0.31 11.19 1.81
CA GLY A 195 -0.76 11.77 3.07
C GLY A 195 -1.76 10.91 3.83
N ARG A 196 -1.24 9.89 4.54
CA ARG A 196 -1.88 8.91 5.45
C ARG A 196 -3.01 8.08 4.83
N LEU A 197 -3.11 6.82 5.26
CA LEU A 197 -4.26 5.98 4.99
C LEU A 197 -5.51 6.64 5.59
N ARG A 198 -6.41 7.16 4.75
CA ARG A 198 -7.64 7.84 5.18
C ARG A 198 -8.73 6.85 5.60
N ILE A 199 -8.40 5.95 6.52
CA ILE A 199 -9.32 4.91 7.02
C ILE A 199 -9.24 4.85 8.56
N PRO A 200 -9.68 5.92 9.26
CA PRO A 200 -9.52 6.03 10.71
C PRO A 200 -10.33 4.99 11.49
N ALA A 201 -11.45 4.50 10.93
CA ALA A 201 -12.27 3.48 11.56
C ALA A 201 -11.57 2.11 11.56
N LEU A 202 -10.92 1.72 10.46
CA LEU A 202 -10.04 0.54 10.40
C LEU A 202 -8.89 0.66 11.40
N LEU A 203 -8.18 1.79 11.41
CA LEU A 203 -7.07 1.99 12.35
C LEU A 203 -7.52 1.92 13.81
N ALA A 204 -8.69 2.46 14.14
CA ALA A 204 -9.25 2.35 15.49
C ALA A 204 -9.65 0.90 15.83
N PHE A 205 -10.19 0.17 14.85
CA PHE A 205 -10.59 -1.22 15.02
C PHE A 205 -9.40 -2.16 15.22
N LEU A 206 -8.23 -1.86 14.63
CA LEU A 206 -7.01 -2.66 14.77
C LEU A 206 -6.17 -2.34 16.03
N ARG A 207 -6.60 -1.43 16.90
CA ARG A 207 -5.92 -1.15 18.18
C ARG A 207 -6.09 -2.29 19.19
#